data_AF-A0A401T934-F1
#
_entry.id   AF-A0A401T934-F1
#
_cell.length_a   1.000
_cell.length_b   1.000
_cell.length_c   1.000
_cell.angle_alpha   90.00
_cell.angle_beta   90.00
_cell.angle_gamma   90.00
#
_symmetry.space_group_name_H-M   'P 1'
#
loop_
_entity.id
_entity.type
_entity.pdbx_description
1 polymer ?
#
loop_
_entity_poly.entity_id
_entity_poly.type
_entity_poly.pdbx_seq_one_letter_code
_entity_poly.pdbx_strand_id
1 'polypeptide(L)' 'WTPVEFEANQIRLIVYQDCERRGRHVLFDSKAVRKVEGASVQ' A
#
# COMPACT_ATOMS: atom_id res chain seq x y z
N TRP A 1 5.16 -10.79 26.04
CA TRP A 1 4.67 -10.41 24.71
C TRP A 1 3.16 -10.56 24.72
N THR A 2 2.41 -9.48 24.54
CA THR A 2 0.95 -9.54 24.38
C THR A 2 0.62 -9.93 22.94
N PRO A 3 -0.37 -10.82 22.70
CA PRO A 3 -0.84 -11.09 21.35
C PRO A 3 -1.41 -9.79 20.75
N VAL A 4 -0.92 -9.39 19.59
CA VAL A 4 -1.50 -8.27 18.84
C VAL A 4 -2.59 -8.86 17.95
N GLU A 5 -3.81 -8.38 18.11
CA GLU A 5 -4.91 -8.74 17.21
C GLU A 5 -4.59 -8.23 15.80
N PHE A 6 -4.77 -9.12 14.82
CA PHE A 6 -4.51 -8.79 13.43
C PHE A 6 -5.64 -7.94 12.87
N GLU A 7 -5.34 -6.69 12.51
CA GLU A 7 -6.29 -5.85 11.79
C GLU A 7 -6.01 -5.88 10.28
N ALA A 8 -7.00 -6.25 9.46
CA ALA A 8 -6.83 -6.33 8.01
C ALA A 8 -6.45 -4.99 7.35
N ASN A 9 -6.77 -3.86 8.00
CA ASN A 9 -6.36 -2.50 7.59
C ASN A 9 -4.82 -2.25 7.72
N GLN A 10 -4.10 -3.13 8.40
CA GLN A 10 -2.65 -3.02 8.60
C GLN A 10 -1.88 -3.54 7.39
N ILE A 11 -2.50 -4.33 6.52
CA ILE A 11 -1.89 -4.82 5.29
C ILE A 11 -1.57 -3.64 4.35
N ARG A 12 -0.35 -3.60 3.81
CA ARG A 12 0.10 -2.62 2.81
C ARG A 12 0.63 -3.36 1.59
N LEU A 13 0.05 -3.08 0.43
CA LEU A 13 0.53 -3.59 -0.85
C LEU A 13 1.42 -2.55 -1.51
N ILE A 14 2.66 -2.91 -1.81
CA ILE A 14 3.62 -2.07 -2.53
C ILE A 14 4.07 -2.84 -3.78
N VAL A 15 3.94 -2.22 -4.95
CA VAL A 15 4.51 -2.72 -6.19
C VAL A 15 5.69 -1.82 -6.55
N TYR A 16 6.86 -2.41 -6.73
CA TYR A 16 8.05 -1.69 -7.16
C TYR A 16 8.73 -2.41 -8.31
N GLN A 17 9.37 -1.63 -9.17
CA GLN A 17 10.31 -2.13 -10.15
C GLN A 17 11.71 -1.97 -9.58
N ASP A 18 12.46 -3.06 -9.49
CA ASP A 18 13.88 -3.00 -9.16
C ASP A 18 14.66 -2.70 -10.45
N CYS A 19 15.15 -1.46 -10.60
CA CYS A 19 16.04 -1.09 -11.68
C CYS A 19 17.44 -0.89 -11.10
N GLU A 20 18.36 -1.75 -11.51
CA GLU A 20 19.72 -1.91 -10.98
C GLU A 20 20.50 -0.58 -10.82
N ARG A 21 20.20 0.44 -11.64
CA ARG A 21 20.89 1.74 -11.64
C ARG A 21 20.29 2.84 -10.77
N ARG A 22 19.02 2.74 -10.35
CA ARG A 22 18.33 3.79 -9.57
C ARG A 22 17.67 3.28 -8.29
N GLY A 23 17.76 1.99 -8.01
CA GLY A 23 17.08 1.34 -6.90
C GLY A 23 15.62 1.02 -7.20
N ARG A 24 14.84 0.79 -6.15
CA ARG A 24 13.43 0.41 -6.25
C ARG A 24 12.56 1.62 -6.58
N HIS A 25 12.00 1.64 -7.78
CA HIS A 25 11.01 2.63 -8.18
C HIS A 25 9.61 2.14 -7.78
N VAL A 26 8.96 2.85 -6.85
CA VAL A 26 7.61 2.50 -6.39
C VAL A 26 6.60 2.84 -7.48
N LEU A 27 5.92 1.82 -7.98
CA LEU A 27 4.87 1.94 -9.00
C LEU A 27 3.48 2.08 -8.37
N PHE A 28 3.28 1.47 -7.20
CA PHE A 28 2.02 1.50 -6.46
C PHE A 28 2.26 1.33 -4.95
N ASP A 29 1.48 2.06 -4.16
CA ASP A 29 1.40 1.91 -2.71
C ASP A 29 -0.06 2.08 -2.28
N SER A 30 -0.64 1.02 -1.71
CA SER A 30 -2.05 0.98 -1.29
C SER A 30 -2.39 1.99 -0.20
N LYS A 31 -1.39 2.62 0.43
CA LYS A 31 -1.56 3.69 1.42
C LYS A 31 -1.17 5.08 0.92
N ALA A 32 -0.58 5.20 -0.27
CA ALA A 32 -0.25 6.50 -0.87
C ALA A 32 -1.49 7.18 -1.49
N VAL A 33 -2.47 6.38 -1.94
CA VAL A 33 -3.75 6.89 -2.42
C VAL A 33 -4.59 7.28 -1.21
N ARG A 34 -4.77 8.59 -0.96
CA ARG A 34 -5.87 9.06 -0.11
C ARG A 34 -7.15 8.62 -0.81
N LYS A 35 -7.99 7.80 -0.16
CA LYS A 35 -9.35 7.52 -0.67
C LYS A 35 -9.96 8.87 -1.06
N VAL A 36 -10.27 9.06 -2.33
CA VAL A 36 -11.20 10.12 -2.72
C VAL A 36 -12.53 9.67 -2.13
N GLU A 37 -12.93 10.28 -1.02
CA GLU A 37 -14.29 10.13 -0.52
C GLU A 37 -15.23 10.56 -1.65
N GLY A 38 -15.95 9.61 -2.26
CA GLY A 38 -16.93 9.93 -3.30
C GLY A 38 -16.90 9.10 -4.58
N ALA A 39 -16.03 8.09 -4.74
CA ALA A 39 -16.23 7.10 -5.80
C ALA A 39 -17.18 5.99 -5.29
N SER A 40 -18.46 6.36 -5.11
CA SER A 40 -19.54 5.38 -5.10
C SER A 40 -19.54 4.68 -6.47
N VAL A 41 -19.12 3.42 -6.50
CA VAL A 41 -19.36 2.55 -7.65
C VAL A 41 -20.87 2.37 -7.73
N GLN A 42 -21.49 2.94 -8.76
CA GLN A 42 -22.84 2.58 -9.18
C GLN A 42 -22.86 1.16 -9.76
#